data_AF-A0A5J4NWC1-F1
#
_entry.id   AF-A0A5J4NWC1-F1
#
_cell.length_a   1.000
_cell.length_b   1.000
_cell.length_c   1.000
_cell.angle_alpha   90.00
_cell.angle_beta   90.00
_cell.angle_gamma   90.00
#
_symmetry.space_group_name_H-M   'P 1'
#
loop_
_entity.id
_entity.type
_entity.pdbx_description
1 polymer ?
#
loop_
_entity_poly.entity_id
_entity_poly.type
_entity_poly.pdbx_seq_one_letter_code
_entity_poly.pdbx_strand_id
1 'polypeptide(L)'
;MACSYAEFLLLLLLLLWLLLISQPLKLFRFHWVSHIVLFFSEQIDSNFAAIEHVGLPFDLVIGPHQLRHACHLAYRHPRLKLVLNHCGLPLEYTASRTGENLVLSNWRADLEFISRYPNVFCKVTGATGRVSDSTPAGGPWAPASVLTHAVSCFGPDRCLFGSGWPVCRLVGPQQTGWPEQGTLAMTREKGEVPGEVAAKRARGSVPLSVLNVWEAARLVEYAMGEAGYGAIEDKNKVFSTNAQSIYSLTIRPYGSCPRQAR
;
A
#
# COMPACT_ATOMS: atom_id res chain seq x y z
N MET A 1 -22.85 -28.95 0.32
CA MET A 1 -21.37 -28.97 0.26
C MET A 1 -20.85 -28.25 1.49
N ALA A 2 -20.14 -28.98 2.35
CA ALA A 2 -19.92 -28.62 3.75
C ALA A 2 -18.95 -27.43 3.89
N CYS A 3 -19.49 -26.28 4.30
CA CYS A 3 -18.71 -25.22 4.93
C CYS A 3 -18.17 -25.80 6.25
N SER A 4 -16.85 -25.87 6.39
CA SER A 4 -16.23 -26.44 7.58
C SER A 4 -16.66 -25.64 8.80
N TYR A 5 -17.20 -26.31 9.81
CA TYR A 5 -17.58 -25.72 11.11
C TYR A 5 -16.49 -24.80 11.71
N ALA A 6 -15.22 -25.01 11.34
CA ALA A 6 -14.09 -24.20 11.77
C ALA A 6 -14.10 -22.76 11.22
N GLU A 7 -14.56 -22.53 9.99
CA GLU A 7 -14.60 -21.17 9.38
C GLU A 7 -15.72 -20.33 9.97
N PHE A 8 -16.87 -20.96 10.26
CA PHE A 8 -17.99 -20.31 10.94
C PHE A 8 -17.63 -19.97 12.40
N LEU A 9 -16.92 -20.87 13.11
CA LEU A 9 -16.41 -20.59 14.45
C LEU A 9 -15.37 -19.47 14.46
N LEU A 10 -14.52 -19.34 13.43
CA LEU A 10 -13.55 -18.25 13.34
C LEU A 10 -14.23 -16.88 13.16
N LEU A 11 -15.26 -16.81 12.32
CA LEU A 11 -16.09 -15.62 12.13
C LEU A 11 -16.86 -15.25 13.41
N LEU A 12 -17.41 -16.23 14.10
CA LEU A 12 -18.13 -16.03 15.36
C LEU A 12 -17.20 -15.58 16.49
N LEU A 13 -16.00 -16.17 16.59
CA LEU A 13 -14.98 -15.78 17.56
C LEU A 13 -14.40 -14.39 17.25
N LEU A 14 -14.26 -14.02 15.97
CA LEU A 14 -13.92 -12.65 15.58
C LEU A 14 -15.01 -11.67 16.01
N LEU A 15 -16.29 -11.98 15.74
CA LEU A 15 -17.41 -11.12 16.15
C LEU A 15 -17.52 -10.97 17.68
N LEU A 16 -17.31 -12.05 18.44
CA LEU A 16 -17.28 -12.03 19.90
C LEU A 16 -16.07 -11.24 20.46
N TRP A 17 -14.91 -11.35 19.82
CA TRP A 17 -13.72 -10.55 20.16
C TRP A 17 -13.92 -9.06 19.83
N LEU A 18 -14.62 -8.75 18.73
CA LEU A 18 -15.01 -7.39 18.35
C LEU A 18 -16.04 -6.77 19.30
N LEU A 19 -16.91 -7.57 19.92
CA LEU A 19 -17.83 -7.13 20.97
C LEU A 19 -17.13 -6.87 22.32
N LEU A 20 -15.95 -7.45 22.55
CA LEU A 20 -15.19 -7.34 23.80
C LEU A 20 -14.16 -6.18 23.81
N ILE A 21 -13.86 -5.58 22.66
CA ILE A 21 -12.92 -4.46 22.56
C ILE A 21 -13.67 -3.16 22.29
N SER A 22 -13.75 -2.28 23.29
CA SER A 22 -14.40 -0.97 23.23
C SER A 22 -13.67 0.08 22.36
N GLN A 23 -12.96 -0.33 21.32
CA GLN A 23 -12.31 0.57 20.36
C GLN A 23 -13.15 0.61 19.08
N PRO A 24 -13.44 1.79 18.50
CA PRO A 24 -14.19 1.85 17.26
C PRO A 24 -13.39 1.16 16.15
N LEU A 25 -13.99 0.12 15.56
CA LEU A 25 -13.49 -0.52 14.34
C LEU A 25 -13.36 0.53 13.23
N LYS A 26 -12.14 0.73 12.72
CA LYS A 26 -11.87 1.71 11.64
C LYS A 26 -11.62 1.06 10.29
N LEU A 27 -11.48 -0.26 10.25
CA LEU A 27 -11.06 -0.99 9.06
C LEU A 27 -11.39 -2.48 9.15
N PHE A 28 -11.89 -3.04 8.04
CA PHE A 28 -11.78 -4.47 7.77
C PHE A 28 -10.63 -4.72 6.80
N ARG A 29 -9.72 -5.62 7.18
CA ARG A 29 -8.64 -6.10 6.31
C ARG A 29 -8.84 -7.58 6.05
N PHE A 30 -8.79 -7.94 4.78
CA PHE A 30 -8.75 -9.33 4.37
C PHE A 30 -7.34 -9.68 3.90
N HIS A 31 -6.73 -10.68 4.54
CA HIS A 31 -5.44 -11.20 4.14
C HIS A 31 -5.64 -12.39 3.22
N TRP A 32 -4.92 -12.37 2.10
CA TRP A 32 -4.41 -13.56 1.40
C TRP A 32 -5.43 -14.67 1.15
N VAL A 33 -6.01 -14.71 -0.05
CA VAL A 33 -6.72 -15.90 -0.50
C VAL A 33 -6.19 -16.36 -1.85
N SER A 34 -5.67 -17.57 -1.85
CA SER A 34 -5.28 -18.41 -2.99
C SER A 34 -6.44 -18.70 -3.96
N HIS A 35 -7.67 -18.34 -3.62
CA HIS A 35 -8.88 -18.71 -4.37
C HIS A 35 -9.62 -17.48 -4.89
N ILE A 36 -9.37 -17.18 -6.18
CA ILE A 36 -10.07 -16.19 -7.02
C ILE A 36 -11.60 -16.30 -6.98
N VAL A 37 -12.12 -17.48 -6.63
CA VAL A 37 -13.54 -17.84 -6.65
C VAL A 37 -14.35 -17.12 -5.57
N LEU A 38 -13.72 -16.57 -4.52
CA LEU A 38 -14.44 -15.96 -3.41
C LEU A 38 -15.21 -14.69 -3.79
N PHE A 39 -14.74 -13.90 -4.76
CA PHE A 39 -15.44 -12.68 -5.19
C PHE A 39 -16.80 -12.94 -5.84
N PHE A 40 -17.10 -14.19 -6.22
CA PHE A 40 -18.35 -14.57 -6.87
C PHE A 40 -19.29 -15.35 -5.95
N SER A 41 -18.92 -15.56 -4.68
CA SER A 41 -19.79 -16.21 -3.71
C SER A 41 -20.85 -15.24 -3.20
N GLU A 42 -22.13 -15.62 -3.25
CA GLU A 42 -23.24 -14.80 -2.72
C GLU A 42 -23.07 -14.44 -1.24
N GLN A 43 -22.49 -15.36 -0.46
CA GLN A 43 -22.22 -15.11 0.96
C GLN A 43 -21.16 -14.02 1.15
N ILE A 44 -20.13 -14.02 0.30
CA ILE A 44 -19.05 -13.02 0.35
C ILE A 44 -19.54 -11.66 -0.17
N ASP A 45 -20.33 -11.65 -1.24
CA ASP A 45 -20.99 -10.44 -1.77
C ASP A 45 -21.90 -9.79 -0.71
N SER A 46 -22.67 -10.61 0.02
CA SER A 46 -23.51 -10.14 1.13
C SER A 46 -22.68 -9.50 2.26
N ASN A 47 -21.50 -10.04 2.56
CA ASN A 47 -20.59 -9.45 3.54
C ASN A 47 -20.06 -8.09 3.05
N PHE A 48 -19.71 -7.97 1.77
CA PHE A 48 -19.28 -6.70 1.18
C PHE A 48 -20.41 -5.65 1.19
N ALA A 49 -21.64 -6.05 0.90
CA ALA A 49 -22.81 -5.19 1.01
C ALA A 49 -23.01 -4.68 2.46
N ALA A 50 -22.81 -5.54 3.46
CA ALA A 50 -22.88 -5.14 4.87
C ALA A 50 -21.78 -4.14 5.24
N ILE A 51 -20.54 -4.34 4.77
CA ILE A 51 -19.41 -3.42 5.00
C ILE A 51 -19.67 -2.07 4.31
N GLU A 52 -20.18 -2.09 3.09
CA GLU A 52 -20.59 -0.89 2.35
C GLU A 52 -21.67 -0.12 3.12
N HIS A 53 -22.68 -0.83 3.64
CA HIS A 53 -23.79 -0.22 4.39
C HIS A 53 -23.33 0.49 5.66
N VAL A 54 -22.35 -0.07 6.39
CA VAL A 54 -21.78 0.58 7.58
C VAL A 54 -20.72 1.63 7.25
N GLY A 55 -20.37 1.83 5.98
CA GLY A 55 -19.45 2.86 5.51
C GLY A 55 -17.98 2.62 5.87
N LEU A 56 -17.60 1.38 6.16
CA LEU A 56 -16.21 1.03 6.45
C LEU A 56 -15.43 0.79 5.15
N PRO A 57 -14.19 1.29 5.03
CA PRO A 57 -13.33 0.95 3.90
C PRO A 57 -12.89 -0.53 4.00
N PHE A 58 -12.56 -1.11 2.85
CA PHE A 58 -12.05 -2.47 2.76
C PHE A 58 -10.66 -2.51 2.15
N ASP A 59 -9.69 -3.03 2.91
CA ASP A 59 -8.30 -3.20 2.47
C ASP A 59 -8.18 -4.48 1.62
N LEU A 60 -7.86 -4.33 0.33
CA LEU A 60 -7.62 -5.43 -0.62
C LEU A 60 -6.13 -5.79 -0.65
N VAL A 61 -5.77 -6.94 -0.07
CA VAL A 61 -4.42 -7.51 -0.13
C VAL A 61 -4.41 -8.64 -1.15
N ILE A 62 -4.20 -8.30 -2.42
CA ILE A 62 -4.31 -9.22 -3.55
C ILE A 62 -3.10 -9.11 -4.49
N GLY A 63 -2.83 -10.17 -5.24
CA GLY A 63 -1.76 -10.21 -6.24
C GLY A 63 -2.18 -9.71 -7.62
N PRO A 64 -1.23 -9.56 -8.57
CA PRO A 64 -1.51 -9.04 -9.91
C PRO A 64 -2.61 -9.81 -10.66
N HIS A 65 -2.58 -11.14 -10.60
CA HIS A 65 -3.56 -12.02 -11.25
C HIS A 65 -5.00 -11.87 -10.74
N GLN A 66 -5.20 -11.16 -9.61
CA GLN A 66 -6.51 -10.96 -8.98
C GLN A 66 -7.09 -9.57 -9.26
N LEU A 67 -6.33 -8.64 -9.86
CA LEU A 67 -6.75 -7.25 -10.07
C LEU A 67 -8.03 -7.14 -10.91
N ARG A 68 -8.15 -7.93 -11.99
CA ARG A 68 -9.39 -7.96 -12.79
C ARG A 68 -10.60 -8.46 -12.01
N HIS A 69 -10.40 -9.41 -11.10
CA HIS A 69 -11.50 -9.90 -10.26
C HIS A 69 -11.97 -8.84 -9.26
N ALA A 70 -11.04 -8.04 -8.72
CA ALA A 70 -11.38 -6.92 -7.86
C ALA A 70 -12.18 -5.81 -8.59
N CYS A 71 -12.10 -5.73 -9.92
CA CYS A 71 -12.94 -4.82 -10.71
C CYS A 71 -14.43 -5.19 -10.60
N HIS A 72 -14.77 -6.48 -10.51
CA HIS A 72 -16.15 -6.90 -10.29
C HIS A 72 -16.67 -6.44 -8.93
N LEU A 73 -15.83 -6.52 -7.90
CA LEU A 73 -16.18 -6.02 -6.57
C LEU A 73 -16.39 -4.50 -6.60
N ALA A 74 -15.48 -3.76 -7.23
CA ALA A 74 -15.57 -2.30 -7.36
C ALA A 74 -16.84 -1.88 -8.12
N TYR A 75 -17.21 -2.62 -9.17
CA TYR A 75 -18.42 -2.41 -9.95
C TYR A 75 -19.70 -2.70 -9.14
N ARG A 76 -19.74 -3.82 -8.40
CA ARG A 76 -20.93 -4.26 -7.66
C ARG A 76 -21.21 -3.42 -6.41
N HIS A 77 -20.16 -2.91 -5.76
CA HIS A 77 -20.26 -2.07 -4.55
C HIS A 77 -19.64 -0.69 -4.79
N PRO A 78 -20.28 0.17 -5.60
CA PRO A 78 -19.70 1.46 -6.00
C PRO A 78 -19.58 2.46 -4.84
N ARG A 79 -20.23 2.25 -3.70
CA ARG A 79 -20.08 3.10 -2.50
C ARG A 79 -19.04 2.55 -1.53
N LEU A 80 -18.62 1.29 -1.68
CA LEU A 80 -17.57 0.70 -0.87
C LEU A 80 -16.21 1.26 -1.29
N LYS A 81 -15.53 1.93 -0.36
CA LYS A 81 -14.15 2.38 -0.56
C LYS A 81 -13.22 1.17 -0.51
N LEU A 82 -12.67 0.81 -1.65
CA LEU A 82 -11.71 -0.29 -1.79
C LEU A 82 -10.29 0.27 -1.80
N VAL A 83 -9.45 -0.16 -0.86
CA VAL A 83 -8.04 0.26 -0.80
C VAL A 83 -7.15 -0.88 -1.24
N LEU A 84 -6.65 -0.80 -2.48
CA LEU A 84 -5.67 -1.72 -3.02
C LEU A 84 -4.34 -1.55 -2.28
N ASN A 85 -3.95 -2.56 -1.51
CA ASN A 85 -2.69 -2.53 -0.80
C ASN A 85 -1.51 -2.78 -1.73
N HIS A 86 -0.40 -2.09 -1.47
CA HIS A 86 0.90 -2.41 -2.03
C HIS A 86 0.93 -2.43 -3.56
N CYS A 87 0.12 -1.57 -4.19
CA CYS A 87 -0.07 -1.52 -5.64
C CYS A 87 -0.48 -2.86 -6.26
N GLY A 88 -1.12 -3.78 -5.52
CA GLY A 88 -1.44 -5.13 -5.98
C GLY A 88 -0.29 -6.13 -5.86
N LEU A 89 0.62 -5.91 -4.90
CA LEU A 89 1.74 -6.79 -4.55
C LEU A 89 2.64 -7.28 -5.72
N PRO A 90 2.94 -6.46 -6.76
CA PRO A 90 3.71 -6.93 -7.90
C PRO A 90 5.11 -7.42 -7.51
N LEU A 91 5.79 -6.71 -6.60
CA LEU A 91 7.17 -7.02 -6.20
C LEU A 91 7.27 -8.39 -5.53
N GLU A 92 6.41 -8.67 -4.57
CA GLU A 92 6.40 -9.96 -3.87
C GLU A 92 6.09 -11.14 -4.80
N TYR A 93 5.18 -10.96 -5.75
CA TYR A 93 4.86 -11.97 -6.76
C TYR A 93 6.03 -12.21 -7.73
N THR A 94 6.74 -11.16 -8.14
CA THR A 94 7.89 -11.30 -9.06
C THR A 94 9.10 -11.92 -8.39
N ALA A 95 9.35 -11.66 -7.11
CA ALA A 95 10.49 -12.21 -6.40
C ALA A 95 10.33 -13.68 -6.00
N SER A 96 9.09 -14.15 -5.81
CA SER A 96 8.78 -15.53 -5.39
C SER A 96 8.61 -16.52 -6.56
N ARG A 97 8.39 -16.03 -7.79
CA ARG A 97 8.16 -16.87 -8.98
C ARG A 97 9.22 -16.59 -10.05
N THR A 98 10.41 -17.14 -9.84
CA THR A 98 11.49 -17.12 -10.83
C THR A 98 11.18 -18.10 -11.96
N GLY A 99 10.64 -17.63 -13.09
CA GLY A 99 10.55 -18.50 -14.27
C GLY A 99 9.52 -18.15 -15.34
N GLU A 100 8.52 -17.32 -15.06
CA GLU A 100 7.49 -17.01 -16.05
C GLU A 100 7.33 -15.51 -16.27
N ASN A 101 7.31 -15.12 -17.55
CA ASN A 101 6.98 -13.83 -18.16
C ASN A 101 5.59 -13.26 -17.75
N LEU A 102 5.05 -13.62 -16.59
CA LEU A 102 3.62 -13.49 -16.33
C LEU A 102 3.18 -12.07 -15.94
N VAL A 103 4.07 -11.20 -15.47
CA VAL A 103 3.59 -10.32 -14.39
C VAL A 103 3.44 -8.84 -14.79
N LEU A 104 4.21 -8.28 -15.73
CA LEU A 104 4.22 -6.81 -15.96
C LEU A 104 3.24 -6.36 -17.05
N SER A 105 3.12 -7.15 -18.13
CA SER A 105 2.22 -6.84 -19.24
C SER A 105 0.75 -6.83 -18.80
N ASN A 106 0.38 -7.71 -17.86
CA ASN A 106 -0.96 -7.70 -17.27
C ASN A 106 -1.06 -6.77 -16.07
N TRP A 107 -0.08 -6.72 -15.15
CA TRP A 107 -0.21 -5.86 -13.96
C TRP A 107 -0.38 -4.39 -14.31
N ARG A 108 0.43 -3.83 -15.22
CA ARG A 108 0.31 -2.40 -15.58
C ARG A 108 -1.07 -2.08 -16.15
N ALA A 109 -1.52 -2.89 -17.10
CA ALA A 109 -2.80 -2.74 -17.75
C ALA A 109 -3.98 -2.99 -16.79
N ASP A 110 -3.87 -3.99 -15.92
CA ASP A 110 -4.91 -4.32 -14.94
C ASP A 110 -4.98 -3.28 -13.81
N LEU A 111 -3.84 -2.72 -13.42
CA LEU A 111 -3.77 -1.61 -12.48
C LEU A 111 -4.38 -0.33 -13.07
N GLU A 112 -4.08 -0.03 -14.33
CA GLU A 112 -4.74 1.07 -15.05
C GLU A 112 -6.24 0.82 -15.20
N PHE A 113 -6.64 -0.42 -15.48
CA PHE A 113 -8.04 -0.76 -15.63
C PHE A 113 -8.82 -0.62 -14.32
N ILE A 114 -8.31 -1.18 -13.22
CA ILE A 114 -8.96 -1.04 -11.90
C ILE A 114 -8.91 0.41 -11.40
N SER A 115 -7.91 1.20 -11.78
CA SER A 115 -7.87 2.63 -11.43
C SER A 115 -8.97 3.45 -12.10
N ARG A 116 -9.68 2.93 -13.11
CA ARG A 116 -10.84 3.62 -13.70
C ARG A 116 -12.06 3.64 -12.77
N TYR A 117 -12.08 2.78 -11.74
CA TYR A 117 -13.17 2.76 -10.75
C TYR A 117 -12.94 3.83 -9.67
N PRO A 118 -13.85 4.80 -9.50
CA PRO A 118 -13.63 5.94 -8.61
C PRO A 118 -13.62 5.57 -7.13
N ASN A 119 -14.23 4.44 -6.75
CA ASN A 119 -14.24 3.90 -5.40
C ASN A 119 -13.00 3.06 -5.05
N VAL A 120 -12.05 2.90 -5.99
CA VAL A 120 -10.78 2.21 -5.75
C VAL A 120 -9.67 3.23 -5.52
N PHE A 121 -8.97 3.02 -4.42
CA PHE A 121 -7.81 3.78 -3.96
C PHE A 121 -6.59 2.87 -3.95
N CYS A 122 -5.39 3.44 -4.07
CA CYS A 122 -4.15 2.68 -4.08
C CYS A 122 -3.23 3.11 -2.94
N LYS A 123 -2.84 2.16 -2.11
CA LYS A 123 -1.81 2.37 -1.10
C LYS A 123 -0.43 2.21 -1.74
N VAL A 124 0.23 3.32 -2.01
CA VAL A 124 1.59 3.40 -2.55
C VAL A 124 2.58 3.18 -1.43
N THR A 125 3.11 1.97 -1.35
CA THR A 125 4.05 1.59 -0.30
C THR A 125 5.47 1.45 -0.80
N GLY A 126 6.39 2.18 -0.18
CA GLY A 126 7.79 2.32 -0.62
C GLY A 126 8.48 0.99 -0.93
N ALA A 127 8.19 -0.06 -0.15
CA ALA A 127 8.55 -1.43 -0.50
C ALA A 127 7.71 -2.44 0.26
N THR A 128 7.22 -3.47 -0.43
CA THR A 128 6.64 -4.66 0.17
C THR A 128 7.06 -5.89 -0.59
N GLY A 129 7.59 -6.86 0.16
CA GLY A 129 8.21 -8.05 -0.38
C GLY A 129 9.72 -7.89 -0.57
N ARG A 130 10.35 -8.97 -1.04
CA ARG A 130 11.75 -8.96 -1.48
C ARG A 130 11.82 -8.43 -2.90
N VAL A 131 12.86 -7.69 -3.23
CA VAL A 131 13.28 -7.50 -4.63
C VAL A 131 14.25 -8.63 -4.93
N SER A 132 14.05 -9.35 -6.05
CA SER A 132 15.00 -10.41 -6.42
C SER A 132 16.37 -9.80 -6.69
N ASP A 133 17.45 -10.43 -6.21
CA ASP A 133 18.82 -9.94 -6.40
C ASP A 133 19.22 -9.84 -7.88
N SER A 134 18.51 -10.52 -8.77
CA SER A 134 18.69 -10.45 -10.22
C SER A 134 17.89 -9.33 -10.90
N THR A 135 17.09 -8.55 -10.15
CA THR A 135 16.32 -7.44 -10.71
C THR A 135 17.26 -6.28 -10.99
N PRO A 136 17.38 -5.81 -12.25
CA PRO A 136 18.20 -4.65 -12.56
C PRO A 136 17.73 -3.41 -11.79
N ALA A 137 18.65 -2.66 -11.19
CA ALA A 137 18.34 -1.36 -10.62
C ALA A 137 17.78 -0.44 -11.73
N GLY A 138 16.60 0.15 -11.51
CA GLY A 138 15.90 0.95 -12.52
C GLY A 138 15.13 0.11 -13.55
N GLY A 139 15.12 -1.21 -13.41
CA GLY A 139 14.27 -2.09 -14.21
C GLY A 139 12.78 -1.81 -13.97
N PRO A 140 11.90 -2.37 -14.81
CA PRO A 140 10.48 -2.08 -14.72
C PRO A 140 9.81 -2.72 -13.47
N TRP A 141 10.55 -3.57 -12.75
CA TRP A 141 10.20 -4.19 -11.47
C TRP A 141 10.91 -3.57 -10.27
N ALA A 142 11.65 -2.49 -10.46
CA ALA A 142 12.18 -1.72 -9.34
C ALA A 142 11.01 -1.03 -8.59
N PRO A 143 11.10 -0.89 -7.26
CA PRO A 143 10.13 -0.16 -6.45
C PRO A 143 9.74 1.22 -7.02
N ALA A 144 10.71 2.03 -7.47
CA ALA A 144 10.44 3.33 -8.09
C ALA A 144 9.55 3.22 -9.32
N SER A 145 9.82 2.27 -10.22
CA SER A 145 9.05 2.03 -11.44
C SER A 145 7.61 1.58 -11.16
N VAL A 146 7.42 0.72 -10.14
CA VAL A 146 6.10 0.26 -9.70
C VAL A 146 5.29 1.41 -9.09
N LEU A 147 5.92 2.18 -8.20
CA LEU A 147 5.26 3.32 -7.56
C LEU A 147 4.88 4.40 -8.56
N THR A 148 5.79 4.73 -9.49
CA THR A 148 5.55 5.74 -10.54
C THR A 148 4.34 5.35 -11.40
N HIS A 149 4.25 4.08 -11.81
CA HIS A 149 3.10 3.59 -12.57
C HIS A 149 1.80 3.66 -11.78
N ALA A 150 1.82 3.25 -10.50
CA ALA A 150 0.64 3.32 -9.64
C ALA A 150 0.16 4.76 -9.42
N VAL A 151 1.08 5.68 -9.12
CA VAL A 151 0.73 7.10 -8.96
C VAL A 151 0.18 7.67 -10.26
N SER A 152 0.76 7.35 -11.41
CA SER A 152 0.26 7.78 -12.72
C SER A 152 -1.16 7.28 -13.01
N CYS A 153 -1.50 6.05 -12.60
CA CYS A 153 -2.82 5.46 -12.83
C CYS A 153 -3.92 6.04 -11.92
N PHE A 154 -3.60 6.31 -10.65
CA PHE A 154 -4.60 6.70 -9.66
C PHE A 154 -4.69 8.21 -9.44
N GLY A 155 -3.57 8.91 -9.65
CA GLY A 155 -3.40 10.31 -9.29
C GLY A 155 -3.29 10.53 -7.78
N PRO A 156 -2.87 11.74 -7.35
CA PRO A 156 -2.65 12.07 -5.95
C PRO A 156 -3.93 12.03 -5.11
N ASP A 157 -5.11 12.22 -5.71
CA ASP A 157 -6.40 12.17 -5.00
C ASP A 157 -6.80 10.76 -4.55
N ARG A 158 -6.21 9.71 -5.14
CA ARG A 158 -6.54 8.32 -4.80
C ARG A 158 -5.36 7.48 -4.36
N CYS A 159 -4.20 8.09 -4.19
CA CYS A 159 -3.03 7.44 -3.60
C CYS A 159 -2.94 7.69 -2.09
N LEU A 160 -2.50 6.67 -1.35
CA LEU A 160 -2.23 6.75 0.08
C LEU A 160 -0.82 6.26 0.38
N PHE A 161 -0.06 7.01 1.16
CA PHE A 161 1.23 6.54 1.64
C PHE A 161 1.09 5.36 2.60
N GLY A 162 1.96 4.36 2.44
CA GLY A 162 2.29 3.44 3.52
C GLY A 162 3.78 3.11 3.50
N SER A 163 4.41 2.94 4.67
CA SER A 163 5.84 2.63 4.69
C SER A 163 6.17 1.21 4.24
N GLY A 164 5.26 0.26 4.48
CA GLY A 164 5.55 -1.17 4.35
C GLY A 164 6.42 -1.71 5.50
N TRP A 165 6.67 -0.92 6.55
CA TRP A 165 7.45 -1.38 7.70
C TRP A 165 6.72 -2.48 8.47
N PRO A 166 7.42 -3.53 8.97
CA PRO A 166 8.87 -3.74 8.93
C PRO A 166 9.38 -4.42 7.65
N VAL A 167 8.49 -4.85 6.76
CA VAL A 167 8.82 -5.60 5.53
C VAL A 167 9.69 -4.80 4.58
N CYS A 168 9.54 -3.47 4.53
CA CYS A 168 10.37 -2.59 3.71
C CYS A 168 11.88 -2.75 3.98
N ARG A 169 12.29 -3.23 5.15
CA ARG A 169 13.69 -3.51 5.49
C ARG A 169 14.31 -4.64 4.69
N LEU A 170 13.50 -5.44 4.00
CA LEU A 170 13.95 -6.51 3.11
C LEU A 170 14.43 -6.00 1.75
N VAL A 171 14.30 -4.69 1.51
CA VAL A 171 14.78 -4.03 0.29
C VAL A 171 15.90 -3.07 0.67
N GLY A 172 17.05 -3.23 0.02
CA GLY A 172 18.18 -2.31 0.12
C GLY A 172 17.92 -1.04 -0.70
N PRO A 173 18.41 0.13 -0.28
CA PRO A 173 18.28 1.38 -1.03
C PRO A 173 18.78 1.30 -2.48
N GLN A 174 19.78 0.48 -2.75
CA GLN A 174 20.35 0.28 -4.09
C GLN A 174 19.39 -0.50 -5.01
N GLN A 175 18.41 -1.21 -4.45
CA GLN A 175 17.43 -2.02 -5.18
C GLN A 175 16.17 -1.23 -5.53
N THR A 176 16.02 0.02 -5.07
CA THR A 176 14.79 0.80 -5.27
C THR A 176 14.62 1.29 -6.70
N GLY A 177 15.70 1.36 -7.47
CA GLY A 177 15.73 1.95 -8.80
C GLY A 177 15.81 3.48 -8.80
N TRP A 178 15.97 4.12 -7.64
CA TRP A 178 16.34 5.53 -7.53
C TRP A 178 17.85 5.64 -7.23
N PRO A 179 18.69 6.02 -8.23
CA PRO A 179 20.14 5.92 -8.10
C PRO A 179 20.74 6.73 -6.93
N GLU A 180 20.23 7.94 -6.69
CA GLU A 180 20.73 8.82 -5.62
C GLU A 180 20.49 8.23 -4.22
N GLN A 181 19.44 7.43 -4.06
CA GLN A 181 19.14 6.76 -2.80
C GLN A 181 20.22 5.75 -2.41
N GLY A 182 20.70 4.98 -3.40
CA GLY A 182 21.80 4.04 -3.22
C GLY A 182 23.09 4.72 -2.79
N THR A 183 23.42 5.85 -3.41
CA THR A 183 24.63 6.65 -3.08
C THR A 183 24.55 7.24 -1.67
N LEU A 184 23.40 7.81 -1.28
CA LEU A 184 23.19 8.37 0.06
C LEU A 184 23.26 7.31 1.16
N ALA A 185 22.76 6.11 0.90
CA ALA A 185 22.86 4.98 1.81
C ALA A 185 24.29 4.47 2.00
N MET A 186 25.09 4.40 0.93
CA MET A 186 26.49 3.96 1.00
C MET A 186 27.40 4.94 1.74
N THR A 187 27.12 6.23 1.64
CA THR A 187 27.93 7.30 2.27
C THR A 187 27.67 7.47 3.76
N ARG A 188 26.67 6.78 4.32
CA ARG A 188 26.28 6.90 5.72
C ARG A 188 26.05 5.51 6.31
N GLU A 189 26.99 4.97 7.08
CA GLU A 189 26.83 3.62 7.67
C GLU A 189 25.77 3.59 8.81
N LYS A 190 25.62 4.70 9.54
CA LYS A 190 24.53 5.04 10.48
C LYS A 190 24.37 6.56 10.44
N GLY A 191 23.16 7.08 10.22
CA GLY A 191 22.98 8.52 10.09
C GLY A 191 21.62 9.03 10.57
N GLU A 192 21.60 10.28 10.99
CA GLU A 192 20.36 11.02 11.24
C GLU A 192 19.58 11.21 9.93
N VAL A 193 18.28 10.95 10.01
CA VAL A 193 17.34 11.10 8.89
C VAL A 193 17.16 12.59 8.58
N PRO A 194 17.48 13.06 7.35
CA PRO A 194 17.30 14.46 6.98
C PRO A 194 15.83 14.89 6.96
N GLY A 195 15.55 16.08 7.50
CA GLY A 195 14.22 16.70 7.57
C GLY A 195 13.96 17.27 8.97
N GLU A 196 13.51 18.53 9.05
CA GLU A 196 13.29 19.27 10.32
C GLU A 196 12.37 18.52 11.32
N VAL A 197 11.47 17.68 10.81
CA VAL A 197 10.50 16.91 11.61
C VAL A 197 11.05 15.53 12.04
N ALA A 198 12.02 14.97 11.31
CA ALA A 198 12.58 13.63 11.56
C ALA A 198 13.69 13.64 12.63
N ALA A 199 14.45 14.74 12.73
CA ALA A 199 15.60 14.87 13.62
C ALA A 199 15.25 14.72 15.13
N LYS A 200 14.02 15.04 15.54
CA LYS A 200 13.66 15.03 16.99
C LYS A 200 13.22 13.67 17.55
N ARG A 201 12.95 12.63 16.74
CA ARG A 201 12.32 11.37 17.23
C ARG A 201 13.05 10.07 16.92
N ALA A 202 14.04 10.05 16.04
CA ALA A 202 14.83 8.84 15.75
C ALA A 202 16.02 8.69 16.73
N ARG A 203 15.75 8.40 18.01
CA ARG A 203 16.79 8.12 19.02
C ARG A 203 17.36 6.69 18.95
N GLY A 204 17.54 6.16 17.74
CA GLY A 204 18.17 4.86 17.51
C GLY A 204 18.78 4.82 16.12
N SER A 205 20.04 4.42 16.03
CA SER A 205 20.77 4.31 14.77
C SER A 205 20.13 3.24 13.88
N VAL A 206 19.30 3.64 12.92
CA VAL A 206 18.78 2.71 11.91
C VAL A 206 19.90 2.50 10.88
N PRO A 207 20.29 1.25 10.56
CA PRO A 207 21.22 0.99 9.47
C PRO A 207 20.67 1.58 8.18
N LEU A 208 21.45 2.40 7.49
CA LEU A 208 21.03 2.98 6.20
C LEU A 208 21.17 1.99 5.06
N SER A 209 21.64 0.77 5.32
CA SER A 209 21.64 -0.36 4.38
C SER A 209 20.26 -0.95 4.11
N VAL A 210 19.22 -0.54 4.83
CA VAL A 210 17.84 -1.02 4.65
C VAL A 210 16.87 0.16 4.49
N LEU A 211 15.78 -0.06 3.74
CA LEU A 211 14.73 0.95 3.62
C LEU A 211 14.05 1.17 4.98
N ASN A 212 14.19 2.37 5.53
CA ASN A 212 13.44 2.81 6.70
C ASN A 212 12.15 3.56 6.29
N VAL A 213 11.32 3.94 7.27
CA VAL A 213 10.04 4.61 7.00
C VAL A 213 10.19 5.92 6.21
N TRP A 214 11.25 6.68 6.48
CA TRP A 214 11.52 7.96 5.84
C TRP A 214 12.08 7.80 4.43
N GLU A 215 13.00 6.85 4.26
CA GLU A 215 13.51 6.43 2.96
C GLU A 215 12.36 5.94 2.06
N ALA A 216 11.42 5.18 2.61
CA ALA A 216 10.21 4.76 1.91
C ALA A 216 9.31 5.94 1.51
N ALA A 217 9.19 6.96 2.37
CA ALA A 217 8.45 8.18 2.05
C ALA A 217 9.12 8.98 0.92
N ARG A 218 10.45 9.16 0.97
CA ARG A 218 11.20 9.85 -0.09
C ARG A 218 11.11 9.11 -1.43
N LEU A 219 11.13 7.79 -1.42
CA LEU A 219 10.93 6.99 -2.62
C LEU A 219 9.53 7.20 -3.23
N VAL A 220 8.49 7.31 -2.41
CA VAL A 220 7.14 7.65 -2.89
C VAL A 220 7.11 9.08 -3.43
N GLU A 221 7.74 10.06 -2.75
CA GLU A 221 7.85 11.42 -3.28
C GLU A 221 8.60 11.49 -4.61
N TYR A 222 9.69 10.72 -4.75
CA TYR A 222 10.42 10.58 -6.00
C TYR A 222 9.49 10.06 -7.11
N ALA A 223 8.79 8.95 -6.86
CA ALA A 223 7.84 8.38 -7.81
C ALA A 223 6.67 9.32 -8.16
N MET A 224 6.22 10.15 -7.21
CA MET A 224 5.23 11.20 -7.48
C MET A 224 5.80 12.26 -8.43
N GLY A 225 7.04 12.72 -8.20
CA GLY A 225 7.71 13.65 -9.09
C GLY A 225 7.85 13.11 -10.51
N GLU A 226 8.28 11.86 -10.65
CA GLU A 226 8.41 11.18 -11.95
C GLU A 226 7.05 11.01 -12.66
N ALA A 227 5.96 10.86 -11.90
CA ALA A 227 4.59 10.82 -12.42
C ALA A 227 4.00 12.21 -12.71
N GLY A 228 4.76 13.30 -12.51
CA GLY A 228 4.32 14.68 -12.76
C GLY A 228 3.62 15.38 -11.58
N TYR A 229 3.65 14.79 -10.38
CA TYR A 229 2.99 15.31 -9.17
C TYR A 229 4.01 15.80 -8.13
N GLY A 230 4.52 17.02 -8.32
CA GLY A 230 5.50 17.63 -7.42
C GLY A 230 4.93 18.60 -6.38
N ALA A 231 3.68 19.03 -6.54
CA ALA A 231 3.08 20.10 -5.73
C ALA A 231 2.90 19.69 -4.27
N ILE A 232 2.99 20.65 -3.35
CA ILE A 232 2.84 20.37 -1.91
C ILE A 232 1.42 19.90 -1.58
N GLU A 233 0.43 20.36 -2.33
CA GLU A 233 -0.97 19.95 -2.23
C GLU A 233 -1.13 18.46 -2.58
N ASP A 234 -0.46 18.00 -3.64
CA ASP A 234 -0.48 16.59 -4.03
C ASP A 234 0.18 15.70 -2.97
N LYS A 235 1.31 16.15 -2.43
CA LYS A 235 1.98 15.47 -1.31
C LYS A 235 1.09 15.43 -0.07
N ASN A 236 0.41 16.53 0.27
CA ASN A 236 -0.52 16.58 1.40
C ASN A 236 -1.65 15.57 1.26
N LYS A 237 -2.16 15.35 0.04
CA LYS A 237 -3.16 14.33 -0.25
C LYS A 237 -2.64 12.93 0.06
N VAL A 238 -1.53 12.55 -0.58
CA VAL A 238 -0.98 11.19 -0.50
C VAL A 238 -0.49 10.85 0.91
N PHE A 239 0.19 11.78 1.59
CA PHE A 239 0.79 11.53 2.90
C PHE A 239 -0.13 11.82 4.09
N SER A 240 -1.31 12.42 3.88
CA SER A 240 -2.18 12.81 4.99
C SER A 240 -3.67 12.75 4.67
N THR A 241 -4.22 13.66 3.86
CA THR A 241 -5.69 13.88 3.85
C THR A 241 -6.47 12.70 3.30
N ASN A 242 -5.93 11.92 2.36
CA ASN A 242 -6.62 10.75 1.82
C ASN A 242 -6.80 9.68 2.88
N ALA A 243 -5.75 9.38 3.66
CA ALA A 243 -5.84 8.40 4.75
C ALA A 243 -6.83 8.85 5.84
N GLN A 244 -6.89 10.16 6.12
CA GLN A 244 -7.87 10.73 7.05
C GLN A 244 -9.29 10.57 6.55
N SER A 245 -9.55 10.88 5.28
CA SER A 245 -10.87 10.80 4.66
C SER A 245 -11.38 9.37 4.50
N ILE A 246 -10.49 8.43 4.18
CA ILE A 246 -10.87 7.03 3.93
C ILE A 246 -11.09 6.26 5.22
N TYR A 247 -10.14 6.36 6.15
CA TYR A 247 -10.15 5.59 7.40
C TYR A 247 -10.73 6.37 8.59
N SER A 248 -11.29 7.55 8.35
CA SER A 248 -11.79 8.46 9.40
C SER A 248 -10.74 8.70 10.50
N LEU A 249 -9.50 8.94 10.07
CA LEU A 249 -8.36 9.19 10.96
C LEU A 249 -8.17 10.69 11.17
N THR A 250 -7.66 11.07 12.34
CA THR A 250 -7.12 12.42 12.58
C THR A 250 -5.60 12.34 12.45
N ILE A 251 -5.06 12.78 11.32
CA ILE A 251 -3.62 12.83 11.04
C ILE A 251 -3.25 14.30 10.82
N ARG A 252 -2.06 14.74 11.24
CA ARG A 252 -1.64 16.12 10.94
C ARG A 252 -1.29 16.25 9.45
N PRO A 253 -1.52 17.43 8.83
CA PRO A 253 -1.06 17.67 7.45
C PRO A 253 0.44 17.45 7.30
N TYR A 254 0.86 16.94 6.14
CA TYR A 254 2.28 16.74 5.84
C TYR A 254 3.02 18.09 5.89
N GLY A 255 4.25 18.09 6.43
CA GLY A 255 5.04 19.32 6.64
C GLY A 255 4.64 20.21 7.81
N SER A 256 3.56 19.92 8.56
CA SER A 256 3.15 20.73 9.71
C SER A 256 4.00 20.45 10.96
N CYS A 257 4.98 21.32 11.25
CA CYS A 257 5.76 21.26 12.51
C CYS A 257 4.97 21.96 13.64
N PRO A 258 4.92 21.42 14.88
CA PRO A 258 4.36 22.16 16.00
C PRO A 258 5.21 23.41 16.24
N ARG A 259 4.61 24.61 16.14
CA ARG A 259 5.21 25.80 16.75
C ARG A 259 5.37 25.48 18.23
N GLN A 260 6.61 25.39 18.71
CA GLN A 260 6.86 25.43 20.14
C GLN A 260 6.25 26.74 20.63
N ALA A 261 5.29 26.66 21.55
CA ALA A 261 4.89 27.82 22.32
C ALA A 261 6.17 28.36 22.96
N ARG A 262 6.52 29.61 22.62
CA ARG A 262 7.61 30.34 23.26
C ARG A 262 7.22 30.65 24.69
#